data_AF-A0A3A9W2C5-F1
#
_entry.id   AF-A0A3A9W2C5-F1
#
_cell.length_a   1.000
_cell.length_b   1.000
_cell.length_c   1.000
_cell.angle_alpha   90.00
_cell.angle_beta   90.00
_cell.angle_gamma   90.00
#
_symmetry.space_group_name_H-M   'P 1'
#
loop_
_entity.id
_entity.type
_entity.pdbx_description
1 polymer ?
#
loop_
_entity_poly.entity_id
_entity_poly.type
_entity_poly.pdbx_seq_one_letter_code
_entity_poly.pdbx_strand_id
1 'polypeptide(L)'
;MRGIKGTHILFYFSFLIVTLVAIFLEEKYLVYTKPLIPISLILIHIFNVKSISLYYVASMLVLLVNDTLIYIDFAKYFDLVAITVIIFYLLCVFLLRKYIVLTDLQVKKIVTFPIVISLALISYLIFSISELVLPSLIDSIFSFFVILIVLLIFVAACFFIYIVDKYEGNFRLFISASCCLFVNALLLINYFYFHTRVFTILINIAEIAGLYFFLRFLIEAKPIDLEYEKEKYF
;
A
#
# COMPACT_ATOMS: atom_id res chain seq x y z
N MET A 1 -23.21 -17.23 -0.25
CA MET A 1 -22.17 -17.53 -1.26
C MET A 1 -22.33 -16.83 -2.63
N ARG A 2 -23.48 -16.20 -2.99
CA ARG A 2 -23.63 -15.52 -4.31
C ARG A 2 -22.97 -14.12 -4.42
N GLY A 3 -22.74 -13.40 -3.32
CA GLY A 3 -22.15 -12.04 -3.35
C GLY A 3 -20.64 -11.97 -3.61
N ILE A 4 -19.88 -13.04 -3.28
CA ILE A 4 -18.41 -13.06 -3.33
C ILE A 4 -17.89 -12.92 -4.76
N LYS A 5 -18.55 -13.55 -5.73
CA LYS A 5 -18.13 -13.45 -7.15
C LYS A 5 -18.40 -12.07 -7.74
N GLY A 6 -19.50 -11.42 -7.34
CA GLY A 6 -19.91 -10.13 -7.88
C GLY A 6 -18.97 -8.98 -7.49
N THR A 7 -18.53 -8.94 -6.23
CA THR A 7 -17.63 -7.88 -5.75
C THR A 7 -16.25 -7.95 -6.38
N HIS A 8 -15.72 -9.16 -6.60
CA HIS A 8 -14.46 -9.34 -7.35
C HIS A 8 -14.58 -8.93 -8.82
N ILE A 9 -15.70 -9.24 -9.48
CA ILE A 9 -15.96 -8.78 -10.87
C ILE A 9 -15.96 -7.24 -10.93
N LEU A 10 -16.60 -6.57 -9.98
CA LEU A 10 -16.64 -5.11 -9.92
C LEU A 10 -15.24 -4.50 -9.74
N PHE A 11 -14.39 -5.11 -8.90
CA PHE A 11 -13.00 -4.70 -8.76
C PHE A 11 -12.19 -4.88 -10.05
N TYR A 12 -12.28 -6.05 -10.70
CA TYR A 12 -11.57 -6.29 -11.96
C TYR A 12 -12.02 -5.35 -13.08
N PHE A 13 -13.32 -5.05 -13.13
CA PHE A 13 -13.86 -4.07 -14.06
C PHE A 13 -13.33 -2.66 -13.77
N SER A 14 -13.30 -2.25 -12.50
CA SER A 14 -12.74 -0.95 -12.09
C SER A 14 -11.25 -0.85 -12.43
N PHE A 15 -10.48 -1.92 -12.18
CA PHE A 15 -9.06 -2.03 -12.55
C PHE A 15 -8.84 -1.86 -14.06
N LEU A 16 -9.65 -2.54 -14.87
CA LEU A 16 -9.58 -2.46 -16.32
C LEU A 16 -9.90 -1.04 -16.81
N ILE A 17 -10.95 -0.41 -16.28
CA ILE A 17 -11.30 0.98 -16.63
C ILE A 17 -10.15 1.93 -16.31
N VAL A 18 -9.61 1.87 -15.09
CA VAL A 18 -8.51 2.76 -14.67
C VAL A 18 -7.29 2.57 -15.56
N THR A 19 -6.97 1.32 -15.92
CA THR A 19 -5.82 1.01 -16.78
C THR A 19 -6.06 1.50 -18.22
N LEU A 20 -7.25 1.32 -18.78
CA LEU A 20 -7.59 1.86 -20.11
C LEU A 20 -7.50 3.39 -20.12
N VAL A 21 -8.00 4.05 -19.09
CA VAL A 21 -7.94 5.52 -18.97
C VAL A 21 -6.49 5.97 -18.85
N ALA A 22 -5.66 5.29 -18.04
CA ALA A 22 -4.24 5.62 -17.90
C ALA A 22 -3.44 5.43 -19.21
N ILE A 23 -3.83 4.48 -20.07
CA ILE A 23 -3.14 4.22 -21.35
C ILE A 23 -3.59 5.20 -22.44
N PHE A 24 -4.90 5.38 -22.61
CA PHE A 24 -5.47 6.04 -23.78
C PHE A 24 -5.85 7.49 -23.56
N LEU A 25 -6.24 7.87 -22.33
CA LEU A 25 -6.75 9.20 -22.00
C LEU A 25 -5.69 10.05 -21.28
N GLU A 26 -5.98 11.34 -21.12
CA GLU A 26 -5.17 12.25 -20.32
C GLU A 26 -5.28 11.95 -18.82
N GLU A 27 -4.25 12.26 -18.03
CA GLU A 27 -4.23 11.92 -16.60
C GLU A 27 -5.38 12.56 -15.81
N LYS A 28 -5.89 13.72 -16.27
CA LYS A 28 -6.99 14.43 -15.62
C LYS A 28 -8.26 13.59 -15.52
N TYR A 29 -8.47 12.64 -16.44
CA TYR A 29 -9.62 11.75 -16.40
C TYR A 29 -9.51 10.69 -15.29
N LEU A 30 -8.30 10.45 -14.75
CA LEU A 30 -8.09 9.51 -13.64
C LEU A 30 -8.75 9.98 -12.35
N VAL A 31 -8.99 11.28 -12.17
CA VAL A 31 -9.75 11.85 -11.04
C VAL A 31 -11.11 11.15 -10.89
N TYR A 32 -11.76 10.82 -12.00
CA TYR A 32 -13.11 10.24 -12.00
C TYR A 32 -13.10 8.71 -11.87
N THR A 33 -12.09 8.06 -12.44
CA THR A 33 -12.06 6.60 -12.54
C THR A 33 -11.35 5.95 -11.36
N LYS A 34 -10.31 6.59 -10.81
CA LYS A 34 -9.51 6.03 -9.72
C LYS A 34 -10.31 5.82 -8.42
N PRO A 35 -11.25 6.69 -8.01
CA PRO A 35 -12.13 6.46 -6.86
C PRO A 35 -12.92 5.15 -6.91
N LEU A 36 -13.14 4.56 -8.10
CA LEU A 36 -13.83 3.27 -8.22
C LEU A 36 -13.05 2.13 -7.54
N ILE A 37 -11.72 2.22 -7.49
CA ILE A 37 -10.87 1.20 -6.87
C ILE A 37 -11.10 1.12 -5.35
N PRO A 38 -10.89 2.17 -4.54
CA PRO A 38 -11.12 2.09 -3.10
C PRO A 38 -12.58 1.73 -2.77
N ILE A 39 -13.55 2.22 -3.55
CA ILE A 39 -14.97 1.85 -3.38
C ILE A 39 -15.15 0.34 -3.58
N SER A 40 -14.60 -0.23 -4.65
CA SER A 40 -14.69 -1.66 -4.92
C SER A 40 -13.99 -2.52 -3.86
N LEU A 41 -12.86 -2.06 -3.32
CA LEU A 41 -12.13 -2.73 -2.25
C LEU A 41 -12.89 -2.68 -0.92
N ILE A 42 -13.53 -1.56 -0.58
CA ILE A 42 -14.42 -1.46 0.59
C ILE A 42 -15.56 -2.48 0.48
N LEU A 43 -16.19 -2.61 -0.70
CA LEU A 43 -17.24 -3.60 -0.91
C LEU A 43 -16.70 -5.03 -0.71
N ILE A 44 -15.57 -5.38 -1.31
CA ILE A 44 -14.95 -6.70 -1.10
C ILE A 44 -14.72 -6.97 0.39
N HIS A 45 -14.22 -5.99 1.14
CA HIS A 45 -13.98 -6.12 2.58
C HIS A 45 -15.26 -6.39 3.37
N ILE A 46 -16.30 -5.58 3.15
CA ILE A 46 -17.59 -5.70 3.86
C ILE A 46 -18.24 -7.06 3.62
N PHE A 47 -18.17 -7.58 2.39
CA PHE A 47 -18.84 -8.84 2.04
C PHE A 47 -18.05 -10.10 2.43
N ASN A 48 -16.75 -9.99 2.69
CA ASN A 48 -15.88 -11.15 2.92
C ASN A 48 -15.40 -11.29 4.37
N VAL A 49 -15.53 -10.26 5.22
CA VAL A 49 -15.05 -10.29 6.61
C VAL A 49 -16.21 -10.46 7.59
N LYS A 50 -16.00 -11.26 8.65
CA LYS A 50 -17.00 -11.50 9.71
C LYS A 50 -17.27 -10.27 10.58
N SER A 51 -16.27 -9.43 10.82
CA SER A 51 -16.38 -8.18 11.57
C SER A 51 -15.72 -7.04 10.78
N ILE A 52 -16.51 -6.02 10.47
CA ILE A 52 -16.04 -4.89 9.65
C ILE A 52 -15.05 -4.07 10.47
N SER A 53 -13.81 -3.98 10.02
CA SER A 53 -12.82 -3.07 10.60
C SER A 53 -13.05 -1.65 10.09
N LEU A 54 -13.55 -0.77 10.97
CA LEU A 54 -13.80 0.64 10.64
C LEU A 54 -12.53 1.36 10.15
N TYR A 55 -11.36 0.98 10.68
CA TYR A 55 -10.07 1.52 10.25
C TYR A 55 -9.73 1.24 8.78
N TYR A 56 -10.16 0.10 8.23
CA TYR A 56 -9.93 -0.22 6.81
C TYR A 56 -10.82 0.61 5.90
N VAL A 57 -12.09 0.76 6.27
CA VAL A 57 -13.00 1.63 5.52
C VAL A 57 -12.50 3.08 5.57
N ALA A 58 -12.06 3.54 6.74
CA ALA A 58 -11.47 4.86 6.91
C ALA A 58 -10.20 5.04 6.06
N SER A 59 -9.28 4.07 6.02
CA SER A 59 -8.07 4.18 5.21
C SER A 59 -8.38 4.26 3.71
N MET A 60 -9.32 3.47 3.22
CA MET A 60 -9.76 3.53 1.82
C MET A 60 -10.45 4.86 1.46
N LEU A 61 -11.21 5.45 2.38
CA LEU A 61 -11.79 6.78 2.17
C LEU A 61 -10.74 7.89 2.14
N VAL A 62 -9.74 7.83 3.04
CA VAL A 62 -8.61 8.77 3.02
C VAL A 62 -7.81 8.63 1.72
N LEU A 63 -7.60 7.40 1.25
CA LEU A 63 -6.94 7.14 -0.04
C LEU A 63 -7.73 7.71 -1.22
N LEU A 64 -9.06 7.61 -1.20
CA LEU A 64 -9.91 8.21 -2.24
C LEU A 64 -9.68 9.73 -2.34
N VAL A 65 -9.67 10.41 -1.19
CA VAL A 65 -9.38 11.86 -1.16
C VAL A 65 -7.96 12.14 -1.66
N ASN A 66 -6.98 11.36 -1.20
CA ASN A 66 -5.60 11.48 -1.62
C ASN A 66 -5.44 11.39 -3.14
N ASP A 67 -6.06 10.39 -3.75
CA ASP A 67 -6.05 10.16 -5.19
C ASP A 67 -6.64 11.33 -5.97
N THR A 68 -7.75 11.88 -5.50
CA THR A 68 -8.35 13.06 -6.15
C THR A 68 -7.42 14.27 -6.07
N LEU A 69 -6.74 14.49 -4.94
CA LEU A 69 -5.82 15.62 -4.78
C LEU A 69 -4.59 15.52 -5.70
N ILE A 70 -4.03 14.32 -5.85
CA ILE A 70 -2.87 14.07 -6.71
C ILE A 70 -3.16 14.49 -8.17
N TYR A 71 -4.31 14.11 -8.72
CA TYR A 71 -4.63 14.37 -10.12
C TYR A 71 -5.26 15.74 -10.40
N ILE A 72 -5.67 16.48 -9.37
CA ILE A 72 -6.10 17.88 -9.53
C ILE A 72 -4.88 18.77 -9.76
N ASP A 73 -3.96 18.79 -8.78
CA ASP A 73 -2.71 19.56 -8.85
C ASP A 73 -1.77 19.11 -7.71
N PHE A 74 -0.93 18.12 -8.01
CA PHE A 74 -0.04 17.52 -7.01
C PHE A 74 0.92 18.53 -6.37
N ALA A 75 1.50 19.44 -7.16
CA ALA A 75 2.48 20.40 -6.66
C ALA A 75 1.82 21.42 -5.71
N LYS A 76 0.65 21.95 -6.10
CA LYS A 76 -0.09 22.91 -5.28
C LYS A 76 -0.63 22.31 -3.99
N TYR A 77 -1.09 21.06 -4.04
CA TYR A 77 -1.73 20.39 -2.90
C TYR A 77 -0.78 19.43 -2.16
N PHE A 78 0.53 19.53 -2.38
CA PHE A 78 1.51 18.58 -1.84
C PHE A 78 1.40 18.39 -0.32
N ASP A 79 1.26 19.46 0.46
CA ASP A 79 1.12 19.34 1.93
C ASP A 79 -0.19 18.66 2.35
N LEU A 80 -1.28 18.89 1.62
CA LEU A 80 -2.54 18.18 1.89
C LEU A 80 -2.44 16.70 1.52
N VAL A 81 -1.82 16.40 0.38
CA VAL A 81 -1.50 15.04 -0.05
C VAL A 81 -0.62 14.35 1.00
N ALA A 82 0.38 15.05 1.53
CA ALA A 82 1.26 14.55 2.58
C ALA A 82 0.46 14.15 3.83
N ILE A 83 -0.42 15.03 4.31
CA ILE A 83 -1.27 14.77 5.47
C ILE A 83 -2.16 13.55 5.21
N THR A 84 -2.80 13.44 4.04
CA THR A 84 -3.65 12.29 3.72
C THR A 84 -2.86 10.99 3.62
N VAL A 85 -1.67 11.00 3.03
CA VAL A 85 -0.77 9.84 2.96
C VAL A 85 -0.34 9.40 4.37
N ILE A 86 0.02 10.35 5.25
CA ILE A 86 0.41 10.07 6.63
C ILE A 86 -0.75 9.39 7.37
N ILE A 87 -1.96 9.96 7.29
CA ILE A 87 -3.15 9.40 7.94
C ILE A 87 -3.45 8.00 7.39
N PHE A 88 -3.37 7.82 6.07
CA PHE A 88 -3.56 6.52 5.42
C PHE A 88 -2.61 5.45 5.98
N TYR A 89 -1.31 5.72 6.01
CA TYR A 89 -0.33 4.75 6.48
C TYR A 89 -0.43 4.49 7.98
N LEU A 90 -0.72 5.51 8.79
CA LEU A 90 -0.98 5.31 10.22
C LEU A 90 -2.17 4.36 10.45
N LEU A 91 -3.29 4.56 9.73
CA LEU A 91 -4.44 3.65 9.81
C LEU A 91 -4.08 2.22 9.39
N CYS A 92 -3.26 2.07 8.34
CA CYS A 92 -2.76 0.76 7.91
C CYS A 92 -1.86 0.09 8.98
N VAL A 93 -0.98 0.84 9.64
CA VAL A 93 -0.17 0.33 10.76
C VAL A 93 -1.07 -0.08 11.94
N PHE A 94 -2.07 0.72 12.28
CA PHE A 94 -3.04 0.39 13.33
C PHE A 94 -3.83 -0.89 13.02
N LEU A 95 -4.19 -1.13 11.75
CA LEU A 95 -4.80 -2.38 11.32
C LEU A 95 -3.86 -3.57 11.53
N LEU A 96 -2.58 -3.40 11.18
CA LEU A 96 -1.56 -4.45 11.31
C LEU A 96 -1.16 -4.75 12.76
N ARG A 97 -1.40 -3.83 13.71
CA ARG A 97 -1.07 -4.02 15.13
C ARG A 97 -1.57 -5.35 15.71
N LYS A 98 -2.75 -5.81 15.27
CA LYS A 98 -3.34 -7.08 15.75
C LYS A 98 -2.54 -8.32 15.33
N TYR A 99 -1.72 -8.20 14.30
CA TYR A 99 -0.93 -9.28 13.74
C TYR A 99 0.53 -9.24 14.24
N ILE A 100 0.95 -8.15 14.87
CA ILE A 100 2.31 -7.96 15.40
C ILE A 100 2.34 -8.47 16.85
N VAL A 101 2.93 -9.64 17.04
CA VAL A 101 3.22 -10.20 18.37
C VAL A 101 4.72 -10.05 18.62
N LEU A 102 5.10 -9.11 19.49
CA LEU A 102 6.50 -8.71 19.73
C LEU A 102 7.34 -9.81 20.41
N THR A 103 6.72 -10.80 21.05
CA THR A 103 7.39 -11.87 21.80
C THR A 103 8.11 -12.90 20.93
N ASP A 104 7.90 -12.88 19.62
CA ASP A 104 8.40 -13.89 18.68
C ASP A 104 9.70 -13.50 17.96
N LEU A 105 10.34 -12.42 18.41
CA LEU A 105 11.55 -11.90 17.81
C LEU A 105 12.78 -12.76 18.15
N GLN A 106 13.11 -13.67 17.25
CA GLN A 106 14.45 -14.28 17.20
C GLN A 106 15.37 -13.44 16.31
N VAL A 107 16.01 -12.42 16.89
CA VAL A 107 16.92 -11.47 16.20
C VAL A 107 17.99 -12.17 15.35
N LYS A 108 18.43 -13.37 15.75
CA LYS A 108 19.41 -14.18 15.02
C LYS A 108 18.94 -14.69 13.65
N LYS A 109 17.63 -14.80 13.40
CA LYS A 109 17.07 -15.19 12.08
C LYS A 109 16.93 -14.01 11.11
N ILE A 110 16.97 -12.78 11.62
CA ILE A 110 16.65 -11.56 10.85
C ILE A 110 17.84 -11.08 10.01
N VAL A 111 19.07 -11.34 10.47
CA VAL A 111 20.29 -10.85 9.80
C VAL A 111 20.87 -11.95 8.91
N THR A 112 20.20 -12.20 7.77
CA THR A 112 20.80 -13.02 6.69
C THR A 112 21.44 -12.12 5.65
N PHE A 113 22.48 -12.62 4.97
CA PHE A 113 23.21 -11.86 3.95
C PHE A 113 22.31 -11.26 2.84
N PRO A 114 21.31 -11.98 2.30
CA PRO A 114 20.37 -11.40 1.32
C PRO A 114 19.53 -10.24 1.89
N ILE A 115 19.14 -10.30 3.16
CA ILE A 115 18.35 -9.24 3.81
C ILE A 115 19.20 -7.98 3.97
N VAL A 116 20.47 -8.12 4.35
CA VAL A 116 21.40 -6.98 4.49
C VAL A 116 21.60 -6.28 3.15
N ILE A 117 21.83 -7.04 2.06
CA ILE A 117 21.95 -6.48 0.71
C ILE A 117 20.66 -5.76 0.30
N SER A 118 19.50 -6.37 0.55
CA SER A 118 18.20 -5.78 0.21
C SER A 118 17.98 -4.46 0.97
N LEU A 119 18.31 -4.43 2.27
CA LEU A 119 18.21 -3.22 3.09
C LEU A 119 19.14 -2.11 2.61
N ALA A 120 20.37 -2.45 2.20
CA ALA A 120 21.33 -1.50 1.65
C ALA A 120 20.82 -0.90 0.32
N LEU A 121 20.29 -1.73 -0.58
CA LEU A 121 19.69 -1.30 -1.85
C LEU A 121 18.48 -0.39 -1.62
N ILE A 122 17.57 -0.74 -0.72
CA ILE A 122 16.40 0.08 -0.38
C ILE A 122 16.85 1.42 0.21
N SER A 123 17.82 1.41 1.12
CA SER A 123 18.35 2.64 1.73
C SER A 123 19.01 3.54 0.69
N TYR A 124 19.80 2.96 -0.22
CA TYR A 124 20.39 3.69 -1.34
C TYR A 124 19.32 4.31 -2.25
N LEU A 125 18.29 3.54 -2.59
CA LEU A 125 17.19 4.03 -3.41
C LEU A 125 16.45 5.21 -2.75
N ILE A 126 16.15 5.09 -1.46
CA ILE A 126 15.52 6.18 -0.69
C ILE A 126 16.41 7.42 -0.70
N PHE A 127 17.73 7.26 -0.49
CA PHE A 127 18.68 8.36 -0.53
C PHE A 127 18.70 9.04 -1.91
N SER A 128 18.85 8.27 -2.99
CA SER A 128 18.91 8.80 -4.35
C SER A 128 17.63 9.53 -4.77
N ILE A 129 16.47 9.01 -4.40
CA ILE A 129 15.18 9.67 -4.69
C ILE A 129 15.03 10.92 -3.84
N SER A 130 15.39 10.87 -2.57
CA SER A 130 15.33 12.03 -1.69
C SER A 130 16.20 13.16 -2.22
N GLU A 131 17.47 12.87 -2.57
CA GLU A 131 18.39 13.85 -3.16
C GLU A 131 17.83 14.44 -4.46
N LEU A 132 17.23 13.60 -5.31
CA LEU A 132 16.64 14.06 -6.55
C LEU A 132 15.49 15.03 -6.28
N VAL A 133 14.55 14.70 -5.38
CA VAL A 133 13.28 15.42 -5.22
C VAL A 133 13.36 16.61 -4.24
N LEU A 134 14.31 16.59 -3.29
CA LEU A 134 14.43 17.62 -2.25
C LEU A 134 14.46 19.07 -2.77
N PRO A 135 15.18 19.40 -3.87
CA PRO A 135 15.21 20.76 -4.40
C PRO A 135 13.83 21.28 -4.85
N SER A 136 12.95 20.39 -5.29
CA SER A 136 11.59 20.72 -5.72
C SER A 136 10.60 20.82 -4.55
N LEU A 137 11.01 20.38 -3.35
CA LEU A 137 10.19 20.31 -2.15
C LEU A 137 10.70 21.20 -1.02
N ILE A 138 11.51 22.23 -1.31
CA ILE A 138 12.17 23.07 -0.29
C ILE A 138 11.17 23.65 0.73
N ASP A 139 9.99 24.07 0.27
CA ASP A 139 8.96 24.66 1.13
C ASP A 139 8.21 23.61 1.98
N SER A 140 8.26 22.33 1.60
CA SER A 140 7.52 21.22 2.23
C SER A 140 8.42 20.07 2.68
N ILE A 141 9.70 20.36 2.98
CA ILE A 141 10.70 19.37 3.42
C ILE A 141 10.21 18.57 4.63
N PHE A 142 9.59 19.26 5.59
CA PHE A 142 9.08 18.61 6.79
C PHE A 142 8.02 17.55 6.46
N SER A 143 7.03 17.92 5.65
CA SER A 143 5.97 17.02 5.17
C SER A 143 6.58 15.79 4.47
N PHE A 144 7.57 15.99 3.60
CA PHE A 144 8.28 14.92 2.92
C PHE A 144 8.95 13.92 3.87
N PHE A 145 9.72 14.39 4.85
CA PHE A 145 10.38 13.50 5.82
C PHE A 145 9.39 12.74 6.70
N VAL A 146 8.27 13.37 7.08
CA VAL A 146 7.25 12.69 7.88
C VAL A 146 6.58 11.57 7.06
N ILE A 147 6.26 11.79 5.78
CA ILE A 147 5.77 10.72 4.89
C ILE A 147 6.77 9.56 4.85
N LEU A 148 8.06 9.87 4.65
CA LEU A 148 9.12 8.87 4.55
C LEU A 148 9.20 8.02 5.83
N ILE A 149 9.19 8.65 7.01
CA ILE A 149 9.23 7.95 8.29
C ILE A 149 8.01 7.04 8.47
N VAL A 150 6.80 7.54 8.20
CA VAL A 150 5.56 6.78 8.38
C VAL A 150 5.47 5.62 7.37
N LEU A 151 5.91 5.84 6.13
CA LEU A 151 6.02 4.80 5.11
C LEU A 151 6.99 3.70 5.55
N LEU A 152 8.17 4.07 6.09
CA LEU A 152 9.13 3.10 6.62
C LEU A 152 8.56 2.30 7.80
N ILE A 153 7.80 2.94 8.69
CA ILE A 153 7.10 2.23 9.79
C ILE A 153 6.10 1.21 9.23
N PHE A 154 5.32 1.59 8.22
CA PHE A 154 4.38 0.69 7.56
C PHE A 154 5.09 -0.50 6.89
N VAL A 155 6.17 -0.24 6.15
CA VAL A 155 6.97 -1.29 5.50
C VAL A 155 7.60 -2.21 6.54
N ALA A 156 8.16 -1.65 7.62
CA ALA A 156 8.72 -2.43 8.71
C ALA A 156 7.67 -3.32 9.39
N ALA A 157 6.45 -2.82 9.61
CA ALA A 157 5.34 -3.60 10.13
C ALA A 157 4.97 -4.77 9.22
N CYS A 158 4.88 -4.53 7.91
CA CYS A 158 4.60 -5.59 6.92
C CYS A 158 5.73 -6.64 6.89
N PHE A 159 6.98 -6.19 6.88
CA PHE A 159 8.15 -7.07 6.83
C PHE A 159 8.30 -7.89 8.12
N PHE A 160 7.96 -7.30 9.27
CA PHE A 160 7.92 -8.01 10.54
C PHE A 160 6.93 -9.18 10.50
N ILE A 161 5.70 -8.95 10.03
CA ILE A 161 4.68 -10.00 9.92
C ILE A 161 5.12 -11.07 8.92
N TYR A 162 5.79 -10.67 7.84
CA TYR A 162 6.36 -11.59 6.87
C TYR A 162 7.43 -12.51 7.49
N ILE A 163 8.44 -11.95 8.18
CA ILE A 163 9.53 -12.73 8.78
C ILE A 163 9.06 -13.69 9.87
N VAL A 164 8.09 -13.26 10.67
CA VAL A 164 7.57 -14.08 11.78
C VAL A 164 6.83 -15.32 11.25
N ASP A 165 6.40 -15.31 9.99
CA ASP A 165 5.85 -16.46 9.27
C ASP A 165 4.74 -17.20 10.03
N LYS A 166 3.89 -16.44 10.73
CA LYS A 166 2.79 -16.97 11.55
C LYS A 166 1.44 -17.04 10.85
N TYR A 167 1.30 -16.38 9.71
CA TYR A 167 0.03 -16.20 9.04
C TYR A 167 0.10 -16.69 7.61
N GLU A 168 -0.90 -17.45 7.19
CA GLU A 168 -1.04 -17.84 5.79
C GLU A 168 -1.14 -16.59 4.90
N GLY A 169 -0.38 -16.60 3.80
CA GLY A 169 -0.39 -15.51 2.83
C GLY A 169 0.35 -14.24 3.27
N ASN A 170 1.20 -14.31 4.29
CA ASN A 170 2.12 -13.24 4.70
C ASN A 170 2.96 -12.64 3.55
N PHE A 171 3.33 -13.44 2.54
CA PHE A 171 4.04 -12.97 1.33
C PHE A 171 3.27 -11.86 0.60
N ARG A 172 1.94 -11.80 0.72
CA ARG A 172 1.12 -10.74 0.12
C ARG A 172 1.37 -9.38 0.79
N LEU A 173 1.68 -9.35 2.09
CA LEU A 173 2.11 -8.10 2.76
C LEU A 173 3.45 -7.63 2.25
N PHE A 174 4.38 -8.55 1.97
CA PHE A 174 5.67 -8.19 1.39
C PHE A 174 5.50 -7.57 -0.01
N ILE A 175 4.66 -8.15 -0.86
CA ILE A 175 4.31 -7.58 -2.17
C ILE A 175 3.67 -6.20 -1.98
N SER A 176 2.69 -6.08 -1.08
CA SER A 176 2.00 -4.82 -0.82
C SER A 176 2.95 -3.70 -0.38
N ALA A 177 3.84 -3.98 0.59
CA ALA A 177 4.86 -3.04 1.05
C ALA A 177 5.80 -2.61 -0.08
N SER A 178 6.22 -3.57 -0.92
CA SER A 178 7.08 -3.31 -2.09
C SER A 178 6.38 -2.41 -3.11
N CYS A 179 5.11 -2.69 -3.41
CA CYS A 179 4.27 -1.84 -4.26
C CYS A 179 4.15 -0.43 -3.68
N CYS A 180 3.91 -0.28 -2.38
CA CYS A 180 3.82 1.04 -1.74
C CYS A 180 5.14 1.83 -1.85
N LEU A 181 6.30 1.21 -1.61
CA LEU A 181 7.59 1.86 -1.81
C LEU A 181 7.76 2.35 -3.24
N PHE A 182 7.45 1.48 -4.20
CA PHE A 182 7.56 1.78 -5.62
C PHE A 182 6.63 2.90 -6.08
N VAL A 183 5.38 2.89 -5.61
CA VAL A 183 4.37 3.92 -5.93
C VAL A 183 4.81 5.28 -5.41
N ASN A 184 5.20 5.40 -4.13
CA ASN A 184 5.59 6.70 -3.58
C ASN A 184 6.86 7.24 -4.25
N ALA A 185 7.83 6.36 -4.52
CA ALA A 185 9.05 6.69 -5.26
C ALA A 185 8.73 7.23 -6.65
N LEU A 186 8.01 6.46 -7.46
CA LEU A 186 7.70 6.86 -8.84
C LEU A 186 6.77 8.06 -8.91
N LEU A 187 5.86 8.23 -7.96
CA LEU A 187 4.93 9.35 -7.95
C LEU A 187 5.69 10.67 -7.80
N LEU A 188 6.64 10.75 -6.86
CA LEU A 188 7.48 11.93 -6.70
C LEU A 188 8.32 12.21 -7.96
N ILE A 189 8.97 11.18 -8.51
CA ILE A 189 9.78 11.30 -9.73
C ILE A 189 8.93 11.76 -10.92
N ASN A 190 7.74 11.17 -11.08
CA ASN A 190 6.86 11.48 -12.18
C ASN A 190 6.35 12.92 -12.10
N TYR A 191 5.89 13.38 -10.93
CA TYR A 191 5.30 14.71 -10.83
C TYR A 191 6.33 15.84 -10.82
N PHE A 192 7.54 15.62 -10.29
CA PHE A 192 8.54 16.70 -10.21
C PHE A 192 9.54 16.72 -11.38
N TYR A 193 9.74 15.63 -12.11
CA TYR A 193 10.82 15.55 -13.12
C TYR A 193 10.36 15.13 -14.52
N PHE A 194 9.66 14.00 -14.65
CA PHE A 194 9.50 13.36 -15.97
C PHE A 194 8.11 13.56 -16.58
N HIS A 195 7.06 13.62 -15.77
CA HIS A 195 5.65 13.72 -16.16
C HIS A 195 5.31 12.83 -17.37
N THR A 196 5.67 11.54 -17.30
CA THR A 196 5.48 10.59 -18.40
C THR A 196 4.27 9.69 -18.16
N ARG A 197 3.60 9.34 -19.27
CA ARG A 197 2.48 8.40 -19.25
C ARG A 197 2.90 7.01 -18.76
N VAL A 198 4.14 6.57 -19.07
CA VAL A 198 4.66 5.26 -18.66
C VAL A 198 4.71 5.15 -17.13
N PHE A 199 5.24 6.16 -16.44
CA PHE A 199 5.24 6.17 -14.98
C PHE A 199 3.83 6.24 -14.41
N THR A 200 2.93 7.03 -15.01
CA THR A 200 1.52 7.10 -14.59
C THR A 200 0.85 5.73 -14.62
N ILE A 201 1.05 4.95 -15.70
CA ILE A 201 0.51 3.60 -15.81
C ILE A 201 1.11 2.67 -14.74
N LEU A 202 2.44 2.70 -14.57
CA LEU A 202 3.13 1.86 -13.59
C LEU A 202 2.69 2.16 -12.15
N ILE A 203 2.57 3.44 -11.80
CA ILE A 203 2.09 3.90 -10.49
C ILE A 203 0.70 3.34 -10.23
N ASN A 204 -0.25 3.51 -11.15
CA ASN A 204 -1.62 3.05 -10.96
C ASN A 204 -1.70 1.52 -10.83
N ILE A 205 -1.00 0.76 -11.68
CA ILE A 205 -1.01 -0.70 -11.60
C ILE A 205 -0.40 -1.18 -10.28
N ALA A 206 0.76 -0.63 -9.89
CA ALA A 206 1.44 -1.01 -8.66
C ALA A 206 0.60 -0.67 -7.42
N GLU A 207 -0.06 0.49 -7.41
CA GLU A 207 -0.94 0.90 -6.33
C GLU A 207 -2.14 -0.03 -6.18
N ILE A 208 -2.86 -0.30 -7.27
CA ILE A 208 -4.03 -1.19 -7.24
C ILE A 208 -3.62 -2.60 -6.80
N ALA A 209 -2.48 -3.11 -7.30
CA ALA A 209 -1.94 -4.39 -6.88
C ALA A 209 -1.59 -4.38 -5.38
N GLY A 210 -0.88 -3.36 -4.90
CA GLY A 210 -0.48 -3.23 -3.52
C GLY A 210 -1.66 -3.22 -2.55
N LEU A 211 -2.72 -2.48 -2.89
CA LEU A 211 -3.95 -2.40 -2.09
C LEU A 211 -4.74 -3.71 -2.10
N TYR A 212 -4.81 -4.37 -3.26
CA TYR A 212 -5.49 -5.65 -3.39
C TYR A 212 -4.80 -6.75 -2.59
N PHE A 213 -3.47 -6.84 -2.65
CA PHE A 213 -2.71 -7.80 -1.84
C PHE A 213 -2.82 -7.50 -0.34
N PHE A 214 -2.84 -6.23 0.04
CA PHE A 214 -3.10 -5.82 1.44
C PHE A 214 -4.47 -6.29 1.93
N LEU A 215 -5.53 -6.02 1.15
CA LEU A 215 -6.88 -6.48 1.48
C LEU A 215 -6.97 -8.00 1.56
N ARG A 216 -6.38 -8.70 0.58
CA ARG A 216 -6.36 -10.17 0.56
C ARG A 216 -5.69 -10.75 1.79
N PHE A 217 -4.61 -10.14 2.27
CA PHE A 217 -4.02 -10.51 3.56
C PHE A 217 -5.01 -10.29 4.71
N LEU A 218 -5.62 -9.12 4.82
CA LEU A 218 -6.56 -8.83 5.92
C LEU A 218 -7.78 -9.77 5.97
N ILE A 219 -8.26 -10.23 4.81
CA ILE A 219 -9.39 -11.17 4.72
C ILE A 219 -8.97 -12.60 5.05
N GLU A 220 -7.82 -13.04 4.54
CA GLU A 220 -7.44 -14.46 4.55
C GLU A 220 -6.45 -14.83 5.65
N ALA A 221 -5.81 -13.86 6.31
CA ALA A 221 -4.83 -14.12 7.35
C ALA A 221 -5.43 -14.93 8.51
N LYS A 222 -5.00 -16.20 8.59
CA LYS A 222 -5.27 -17.11 9.70
C LYS A 222 -3.95 -17.48 10.37
N PRO A 223 -3.89 -17.58 11.71
CA PRO A 223 -2.70 -18.05 12.40
C PRO A 223 -2.47 -19.54 12.07
N ILE A 224 -1.24 -19.88 11.67
CA ILE A 224 -0.83 -21.23 11.28
C ILE A 224 -0.91 -22.21 12.47
N ASP A 225 -0.70 -21.72 13.70
CA ASP A 225 -0.69 -22.56 14.92
C ASP A 225 -2.05 -23.24 15.23
N LEU A 226 -3.18 -22.74 14.72
CA LEU A 226 -4.50 -23.36 14.96
C LEU A 226 -4.76 -24.62 14.13
N GLU A 227 -4.01 -24.85 13.05
CA GLU A 227 -4.15 -26.05 12.22
C GLU A 227 -3.25 -27.20 12.71
N TYR A 228 -2.03 -26.90 13.17
CA TYR A 228 -1.10 -27.91 13.70
C TYR A 228 -1.60 -28.59 14.99
N GLU A 229 -2.34 -27.90 15.87
CA GLU A 229 -2.96 -28.55 17.02
C GLU A 229 -4.14 -29.45 16.62
N LYS A 230 -4.89 -29.14 15.56
CA LYS A 230 -6.02 -30.00 15.14
C LYS A 230 -5.56 -31.27 14.46
N GLU A 231 -4.49 -31.24 13.66
CA GLU A 231 -3.94 -32.46 13.04
C GLU A 231 -3.23 -33.40 14.02
N LYS A 232 -2.85 -32.93 15.22
CA LYS A 232 -2.18 -33.77 16.22
C LYS A 232 -3.16 -34.58 17.09
N TYR A 233 -4.46 -34.27 17.03
CA TYR A 233 -5.51 -34.91 17.84
C TYR A 233 -6.60 -35.61 17.01
N PHE A 234 -6.40 -35.76 15.70
CA PHE A 234 -7.20 -36.61 14.80
C PHE A 234 -6.30 -37.57 14.04
#